data_AF-A0A355B9Y6-F1
#
_entry.id   AF-A0A355B9Y6-F1
#
_cell.length_a   1.000
_cell.length_b   1.000
_cell.length_c   1.000
_cell.angle_alpha   90.00
_cell.angle_beta   90.00
_cell.angle_gamma   90.00
#
_symmetry.space_group_name_H-M   'P 1'
#
loop_
_entity.id
_entity.type
_entity.pdbx_description
1 polymer ?
#
loop_
_entity_poly.entity_id
_entity_poly.type
_entity_poly.pdbx_seq_one_letter_code
_entity_poly.pdbx_strand_id
1 'polypeptide(L)'
;QKAKAETGLLMATEVATAAHVKLALEHDIDVLWIGARTTVNPFAVQELADSLAGTDKIVLLKNPVNPDLSLWIGGLERLYGAGIKKLGVIHRGFSTYDKTKYRNNPEWQIAIDLQNKFPDLPLICDPSHITGRRDMIHEVSQQALDLNYDGLIIETHIDPDNAWSDAAQQVTPDTLKQIFSDLKVRKVTDDESEFNQKMTKLRTQIDEFDGKILEILANRMKVADQIGILKKDKNVAILQNKRWNEILGKMILDGEEKGLSNEFVMQLFKAIHQESINHQEKVINN
;
A
#
# COMPACT_ATOMS: atom_id res chain seq x y z
N GLN A 1 -11.05 -30.66 -1.17
CA GLN A 1 -11.68 -31.69 -2.03
C GLN A 1 -13.21 -31.72 -1.88
N LYS A 2 -13.79 -32.05 -0.71
CA LYS A 2 -15.27 -32.10 -0.52
C LYS A 2 -16.00 -30.80 -0.93
N ALA A 3 -15.59 -29.65 -0.38
CA ALA A 3 -16.20 -28.36 -0.71
C ALA A 3 -16.09 -27.99 -2.21
N LYS A 4 -14.97 -28.34 -2.85
CA LYS A 4 -14.76 -28.19 -4.31
C LYS A 4 -15.80 -28.98 -5.11
N ALA A 5 -16.00 -30.24 -4.72
CA ALA A 5 -16.98 -31.11 -5.39
C ALA A 5 -18.43 -30.63 -5.19
N GLU A 6 -18.76 -30.08 -4.03
CA GLU A 6 -20.12 -29.59 -3.72
C GLU A 6 -20.44 -28.24 -4.39
N THR A 7 -19.46 -27.34 -4.49
CA THR A 7 -19.70 -25.95 -4.93
C THR A 7 -19.25 -25.65 -6.35
N GLY A 8 -18.32 -26.44 -6.89
CA GLY A 8 -17.63 -26.15 -8.15
C GLY A 8 -16.66 -24.96 -8.10
N LEU A 9 -16.46 -24.34 -6.93
CA LEU A 9 -15.55 -23.21 -6.75
C LEU A 9 -14.10 -23.67 -6.65
N LEU A 10 -13.16 -22.81 -7.07
CA LEU A 10 -11.73 -23.02 -6.84
C LEU A 10 -11.43 -22.98 -5.34
N MET A 11 -10.54 -23.86 -4.89
CA MET A 11 -10.08 -23.90 -3.50
C MET A 11 -8.77 -23.15 -3.36
N ALA A 12 -8.69 -22.31 -2.33
CA ALA A 12 -7.49 -21.57 -1.98
C ALA A 12 -7.02 -21.91 -0.56
N THR A 13 -5.71 -21.96 -0.31
CA THR A 13 -5.16 -22.09 1.05
C THR A 13 -3.82 -21.38 1.23
N GLU A 14 -3.50 -21.02 2.48
CA GLU A 14 -2.16 -20.57 2.84
C GLU A 14 -1.18 -21.75 2.82
N VAL A 15 0.03 -21.50 2.32
CA VAL A 15 1.19 -22.37 2.51
C VAL A 15 2.33 -21.59 3.14
N ALA A 16 2.93 -22.17 4.17
CA ALA A 16 3.98 -21.54 4.96
C ALA A 16 5.26 -22.39 5.04
N THR A 17 5.18 -23.66 4.66
CA THR A 17 6.31 -24.60 4.64
C THR A 17 6.25 -25.49 3.40
N ALA A 18 7.37 -26.10 3.02
CA ALA A 18 7.42 -27.09 1.93
C ALA A 18 6.43 -28.25 2.14
N ALA A 19 6.22 -28.68 3.40
CA ALA A 19 5.24 -29.71 3.73
C ALA A 19 3.79 -29.26 3.43
N HIS A 20 3.45 -27.99 3.70
CA HIS A 20 2.13 -27.45 3.33
C HIS A 20 1.94 -27.43 1.82
N VAL A 21 2.97 -27.03 1.06
CA VAL A 21 2.94 -27.05 -0.41
C VAL A 21 2.66 -28.45 -0.92
N LYS A 22 3.43 -29.44 -0.46
CA LYS A 22 3.27 -30.84 -0.85
C LYS A 22 1.83 -31.33 -0.61
N LEU A 23 1.29 -31.12 0.59
CA LEU A 23 -0.08 -31.51 0.93
C LEU A 23 -1.13 -30.78 0.07
N ALA A 24 -0.95 -29.48 -0.17
CA ALA A 24 -1.87 -28.70 -1.00
C ALA A 24 -1.88 -29.21 -2.46
N LEU A 25 -0.72 -29.59 -3.00
CA LEU A 25 -0.61 -30.18 -4.34
C LEU A 25 -1.22 -31.59 -4.38
N GLU A 26 -0.94 -32.44 -3.39
CA GLU A 26 -1.52 -33.79 -3.28
C GLU A 26 -3.05 -33.78 -3.22
N HIS A 27 -3.63 -32.75 -2.59
CA HIS A 27 -5.08 -32.57 -2.48
C HIS A 27 -5.71 -31.68 -3.57
N ASP A 28 -4.96 -31.35 -4.62
CA ASP A 28 -5.43 -30.58 -5.78
C ASP A 28 -6.04 -29.22 -5.42
N ILE A 29 -5.40 -28.49 -4.49
CA ILE A 29 -5.75 -27.10 -4.20
C ILE A 29 -5.40 -26.23 -5.43
N ASP A 30 -6.28 -25.30 -5.79
CA ASP A 30 -6.18 -24.53 -7.05
C ASP A 30 -5.29 -23.29 -6.90
N VAL A 31 -5.41 -22.61 -5.76
CA VAL A 31 -4.71 -21.36 -5.44
C VAL A 31 -3.95 -21.53 -4.13
N LEU A 32 -2.67 -21.18 -4.13
CA LEU A 32 -1.83 -21.24 -2.94
C LEU A 32 -1.35 -19.83 -2.65
N TRP A 33 -1.56 -19.31 -1.45
CA TRP A 33 -0.97 -18.03 -1.07
C TRP A 33 0.14 -18.19 -0.03
N ILE A 34 1.14 -17.34 -0.14
CA ILE A 34 2.24 -17.21 0.83
C ILE A 34 1.90 -16.04 1.75
N GLY A 35 1.82 -16.33 3.06
CA GLY A 35 1.40 -15.37 4.08
C GLY A 35 2.41 -14.25 4.33
N ALA A 36 1.92 -13.10 4.82
CA ALA A 36 2.71 -11.88 5.02
C ALA A 36 3.93 -12.07 5.96
N ARG A 37 3.80 -12.96 6.96
CA ARG A 37 4.89 -13.30 7.89
C ARG A 37 5.93 -14.22 7.28
N THR A 38 5.60 -14.95 6.22
CA THR A 38 6.56 -15.78 5.48
C THR A 38 7.31 -14.91 4.48
N THR A 39 6.61 -13.97 3.83
CA THR A 39 7.17 -13.03 2.85
C THR A 39 8.37 -12.24 3.39
N VAL A 40 8.45 -11.97 4.69
CA VAL A 40 9.60 -11.24 5.27
C VAL A 40 10.89 -12.04 5.32
N ASN A 41 10.85 -13.36 5.10
CA ASN A 41 12.02 -14.23 5.14
C ASN A 41 12.36 -14.74 3.72
N PRO A 42 13.40 -14.18 3.07
CA PRO A 42 13.81 -14.60 1.73
C PRO A 42 14.13 -16.09 1.61
N PHE A 43 14.66 -16.72 2.66
CA PHE A 43 14.98 -18.16 2.65
C PHE A 43 13.72 -19.01 2.67
N ALA A 44 12.72 -18.63 3.47
CA ALA A 44 11.43 -19.33 3.51
C ALA A 44 10.69 -19.19 2.18
N VAL A 45 10.69 -17.99 1.58
CA VAL A 45 10.10 -17.79 0.25
C VAL A 45 10.84 -18.60 -0.81
N GLN A 46 12.17 -18.70 -0.74
CA GLN A 46 12.95 -19.54 -1.66
C GLN A 46 12.58 -21.02 -1.52
N GLU A 47 12.52 -21.55 -0.30
CA GLU A 47 12.15 -22.95 -0.05
C GLU A 47 10.74 -23.27 -0.60
N LEU A 48 9.79 -22.34 -0.42
CA LEU A 48 8.46 -22.46 -0.99
C LEU A 48 8.46 -22.39 -2.52
N ALA A 49 9.23 -21.46 -3.10
CA ALA A 49 9.38 -21.34 -4.55
C ALA A 49 9.93 -22.64 -5.17
N ASP A 50 10.97 -23.21 -4.56
CA ASP A 50 11.56 -24.48 -5.00
C ASP A 50 10.56 -25.64 -4.87
N SER A 51 9.76 -25.66 -3.79
CA SER A 51 8.71 -26.67 -3.57
C SER A 51 7.53 -26.54 -4.54
N LEU A 52 7.29 -25.34 -5.07
CA LEU A 52 6.26 -25.03 -6.06
C LEU A 52 6.77 -25.21 -7.50
N ALA A 53 8.07 -25.41 -7.71
CA ALA A 53 8.66 -25.48 -9.05
C ALA A 53 7.99 -26.55 -9.92
N GLY A 54 7.67 -26.18 -11.16
CA GLY A 54 6.99 -27.06 -12.12
C GLY A 54 5.48 -27.23 -11.92
N THR A 55 4.89 -26.56 -10.93
CA THR A 55 3.43 -26.54 -10.75
C THR A 55 2.74 -25.61 -11.77
N ASP A 56 1.47 -25.91 -12.08
CA ASP A 56 0.59 -25.04 -12.88
C ASP A 56 -0.52 -24.39 -12.01
N LYS A 57 -0.37 -24.45 -10.69
CA LYS A 57 -1.26 -23.80 -9.73
C LYS A 57 -1.08 -22.28 -9.73
N ILE A 58 -2.12 -21.57 -9.31
CA ILE A 58 -2.06 -20.13 -9.09
C ILE A 58 -1.35 -19.89 -7.76
N VAL A 59 -0.35 -19.02 -7.76
CA VAL A 59 0.38 -18.64 -6.55
C VAL A 59 0.16 -17.16 -6.27
N LEU A 60 -0.18 -16.82 -5.04
CA LEU A 60 -0.38 -15.43 -4.60
C LEU A 60 0.61 -15.09 -3.49
N LEU A 61 1.31 -13.96 -3.60
CA LEU A 61 2.22 -13.51 -2.54
C LEU A 61 1.61 -12.34 -1.76
N LYS A 62 1.35 -12.53 -0.46
CA LYS A 62 0.94 -11.41 0.41
C LYS A 62 2.12 -10.45 0.61
N ASN A 63 1.88 -9.14 0.67
CA ASN A 63 2.93 -8.16 1.01
C ASN A 63 3.58 -8.48 2.38
N PRO A 64 4.86 -8.10 2.57
CA PRO A 64 5.52 -8.23 3.87
C PRO A 64 4.80 -7.42 4.94
N VAL A 65 4.94 -7.81 6.21
CA VAL A 65 4.29 -7.09 7.32
C VAL A 65 4.86 -5.69 7.56
N ASN A 66 6.06 -5.41 7.09
CA ASN A 66 6.70 -4.09 7.14
C ASN A 66 6.60 -3.39 5.77
N PRO A 67 6.45 -2.05 5.73
CA PRO A 67 6.30 -1.27 4.49
C PRO A 67 7.60 -1.21 3.69
N ASP A 68 7.98 -2.35 3.11
CA ASP A 68 9.20 -2.55 2.34
C ASP A 68 8.87 -3.12 0.97
N LEU A 69 8.82 -2.22 -0.02
CA LEU A 69 8.58 -2.57 -1.42
C LEU A 69 9.66 -3.52 -1.97
N SER A 70 10.93 -3.31 -1.61
CA SER A 70 12.05 -4.12 -2.11
C SER A 70 11.94 -5.56 -1.64
N LEU A 71 11.51 -5.77 -0.40
CA LEU A 71 11.28 -7.11 0.14
C LEU A 71 10.11 -7.82 -0.54
N TRP A 72 9.03 -7.09 -0.86
CA TRP A 72 7.90 -7.65 -1.61
C TRP A 72 8.31 -8.07 -3.03
N ILE A 73 9.06 -7.20 -3.73
CA ILE A 73 9.61 -7.47 -5.06
C ILE A 73 10.56 -8.68 -5.03
N GLY A 74 11.46 -8.74 -4.06
CA GLY A 74 12.39 -9.87 -3.93
C GLY A 74 11.68 -11.21 -3.72
N GLY A 75 10.51 -11.23 -3.07
CA GLY A 75 9.68 -12.42 -2.98
C GLY A 75 9.07 -12.84 -4.33
N LEU A 76 8.61 -11.87 -5.13
CA LEU A 76 8.11 -12.13 -6.49
C LEU A 76 9.20 -12.67 -7.41
N GLU A 77 10.38 -12.06 -7.39
CA GLU A 77 11.51 -12.46 -8.23
C GLU A 77 11.92 -13.92 -7.97
N ARG A 78 11.83 -14.39 -6.73
CA ARG A 78 12.08 -15.80 -6.38
C ARG A 78 11.05 -16.75 -6.99
N LEU A 79 9.76 -16.39 -6.89
CA LEU A 79 8.68 -17.18 -7.48
C LEU A 79 8.78 -17.21 -9.01
N TYR A 80 9.08 -16.07 -9.64
CA TYR A 80 9.38 -16.03 -11.08
C TYR A 80 10.61 -16.87 -11.44
N GLY A 81 11.68 -16.79 -10.64
CA GLY A 81 12.90 -17.56 -10.83
C GLY A 81 12.69 -19.08 -10.74
N ALA A 82 11.73 -19.53 -9.93
CA ALA A 82 11.30 -20.93 -9.86
C ALA A 82 10.36 -21.35 -11.02
N GLY A 83 10.08 -20.44 -11.95
CA GLY A 83 9.28 -20.71 -13.16
C GLY A 83 7.77 -20.66 -12.93
N ILE A 84 7.30 -20.03 -11.85
CA ILE A 84 5.86 -19.88 -11.57
C ILE A 84 5.24 -18.89 -12.56
N LYS A 85 4.31 -19.36 -13.38
CA LYS A 85 3.68 -18.57 -14.46
C LYS A 85 2.41 -17.84 -14.05
N LYS A 86 1.63 -18.43 -13.15
CA LYS A 86 0.35 -17.90 -12.67
C LYS A 86 0.55 -17.24 -11.31
N LEU A 87 1.21 -16.08 -11.32
CA LEU A 87 1.58 -15.34 -10.13
C LEU A 87 0.71 -14.09 -9.97
N GLY A 88 0.33 -13.78 -8.74
CA GLY A 88 -0.33 -12.54 -8.36
C GLY A 88 0.08 -12.13 -6.95
N VAL A 89 -0.44 -10.99 -6.49
CA VAL A 89 -0.15 -10.46 -5.16
C VAL A 89 -1.39 -10.11 -4.39
N ILE A 90 -1.28 -10.18 -3.06
CA ILE A 90 -2.33 -9.77 -2.15
C ILE A 90 -1.79 -8.67 -1.25
N HIS A 91 -2.42 -7.51 -1.31
CA HIS A 91 -2.17 -6.39 -0.44
C HIS A 91 -3.09 -6.46 0.79
N ARG A 92 -2.50 -6.62 1.97
CA ARG A 92 -3.16 -6.78 3.26
C ARG A 92 -2.78 -5.69 4.29
N GLY A 93 -2.16 -4.61 3.81
CA GLY A 93 -1.61 -3.53 4.63
C GLY A 93 -0.36 -3.94 5.41
N PHE A 94 0.21 -2.97 6.11
CA PHE A 94 1.48 -3.07 6.82
C PHE A 94 1.30 -2.78 8.31
N SER A 95 2.06 -3.47 9.14
CA SER A 95 2.13 -3.24 10.58
C SER A 95 2.64 -1.82 10.86
N THR A 96 2.00 -1.13 11.80
CA THR A 96 2.42 0.17 12.29
C THR A 96 2.48 0.16 13.83
N TYR A 97 3.39 0.94 14.40
CA TYR A 97 3.46 1.16 15.84
C TYR A 97 2.42 2.18 16.33
N ASP A 98 1.97 3.06 15.43
CA ASP A 98 1.03 4.11 15.76
C ASP A 98 -0.40 3.57 15.84
N LYS A 99 -1.20 4.10 16.77
CA LYS A 99 -2.63 3.79 16.82
C LYS A 99 -3.33 4.47 15.65
N THR A 100 -3.67 3.68 14.63
CA THR A 100 -4.50 4.13 13.50
C THR A 100 -5.91 3.55 13.59
N LYS A 101 -6.79 3.98 12.69
CA LYS A 101 -8.12 3.35 12.54
C LYS A 101 -8.06 1.94 11.95
N TYR A 102 -6.92 1.56 11.37
CA TYR A 102 -6.68 0.25 10.74
C TYR A 102 -5.85 -0.66 11.65
N ARG A 103 -6.06 -1.98 11.56
CA ARG A 103 -5.17 -2.98 12.18
C ARG A 103 -3.81 -3.00 11.49
N ASN A 104 -3.80 -2.84 10.16
CA ASN A 104 -2.60 -2.72 9.34
C ASN A 104 -2.81 -1.53 8.39
N ASN A 105 -1.92 -0.53 8.42
CA ASN A 105 -2.03 0.65 7.57
C ASN A 105 -1.93 0.21 6.10
N PRO A 106 -2.88 0.56 5.23
CA PRO A 106 -2.81 0.15 3.84
C PRO A 106 -1.58 0.67 3.10
N GLU A 107 -1.03 1.86 3.40
CA GLU A 107 0.12 2.40 2.65
C GLU A 107 -0.04 2.24 1.12
N TRP A 108 -1.20 2.67 0.59
CA TRP A 108 -1.62 2.40 -0.80
C TRP A 108 -0.55 2.71 -1.84
N GLN A 109 0.29 3.72 -1.59
CA GLN A 109 1.38 4.11 -2.47
C GLN A 109 2.36 2.96 -2.74
N ILE A 110 2.65 2.11 -1.76
CA ILE A 110 3.57 0.97 -1.94
C ILE A 110 3.00 -0.04 -2.95
N ALA A 111 1.70 -0.31 -2.89
CA ALA A 111 1.05 -1.19 -3.84
C ALA A 111 0.95 -0.57 -5.24
N ILE A 112 0.73 0.74 -5.32
CA ILE A 112 0.76 1.51 -6.59
C ILE A 112 2.17 1.45 -7.21
N ASP A 113 3.21 1.65 -6.41
CA ASP A 113 4.60 1.58 -6.89
C ASP A 113 4.98 0.17 -7.36
N LEU A 114 4.43 -0.87 -6.72
CA LEU A 114 4.57 -2.25 -7.20
C LEU A 114 3.89 -2.43 -8.56
N GLN A 115 2.64 -1.99 -8.71
CA GLN A 115 1.89 -2.06 -9.98
C GLN A 115 2.59 -1.30 -11.11
N ASN A 116 3.14 -0.11 -10.84
CA ASN A 116 3.90 0.65 -11.83
C ASN A 116 5.12 -0.13 -12.35
N LYS A 117 5.73 -1.00 -11.53
CA LYS A 117 6.85 -1.86 -11.94
C LYS A 117 6.39 -3.15 -12.62
N PHE A 118 5.23 -3.67 -12.24
CA PHE A 118 4.67 -4.93 -12.73
C PHE A 118 3.21 -4.74 -13.16
N PRO A 119 2.94 -4.03 -14.27
CA PRO A 119 1.58 -3.58 -14.63
C PRO A 119 0.61 -4.72 -14.98
N ASP A 120 1.14 -5.88 -15.38
CA ASP A 120 0.35 -7.06 -15.73
C ASP A 120 0.16 -8.02 -14.54
N LEU A 121 0.71 -7.69 -13.36
CA LEU A 121 0.64 -8.55 -12.17
C LEU A 121 -0.71 -8.35 -11.47
N PRO A 122 -1.54 -9.39 -11.32
CA PRO A 122 -2.81 -9.26 -10.61
C PRO A 122 -2.61 -8.82 -9.15
N LEU A 123 -3.32 -7.79 -8.72
CA LEU A 123 -3.26 -7.21 -7.38
C LEU A 123 -4.62 -7.29 -6.68
N ILE A 124 -4.66 -8.08 -5.61
CA ILE A 124 -5.85 -8.33 -4.80
C ILE A 124 -5.75 -7.57 -3.48
N CYS A 125 -6.83 -6.97 -2.99
CA CYS A 125 -6.88 -6.33 -1.67
C CYS A 125 -7.49 -7.25 -0.62
N ASP A 126 -6.90 -7.30 0.58
CA ASP A 126 -7.39 -8.00 1.76
C ASP A 126 -7.93 -7.00 2.80
N PRO A 127 -9.17 -6.50 2.63
CA PRO A 127 -9.75 -5.52 3.53
C PRO A 127 -9.98 -6.07 4.94
N SER A 128 -10.21 -7.38 5.11
CA SER A 128 -10.41 -8.01 6.42
C SER A 128 -9.17 -7.84 7.28
N HIS A 129 -7.98 -8.13 6.74
CA HIS A 129 -6.73 -7.97 7.48
C HIS A 129 -6.27 -6.52 7.60
N ILE A 130 -6.51 -5.66 6.61
CA ILE A 130 -6.22 -4.22 6.71
C ILE A 130 -6.99 -3.61 7.89
N THR A 131 -8.30 -3.83 7.92
CA THR A 131 -9.18 -3.21 8.90
C THR A 131 -9.09 -3.88 10.26
N GLY A 132 -9.05 -5.21 10.31
CA GLY A 132 -9.23 -5.98 11.54
C GLY A 132 -10.62 -5.87 12.15
N ARG A 133 -11.60 -5.32 11.43
CA ARG A 133 -12.97 -5.08 11.91
C ARG A 133 -14.01 -5.07 10.79
N ARG A 134 -15.17 -5.66 11.04
CA ARG A 134 -16.26 -5.90 10.06
C ARG A 134 -16.82 -4.63 9.41
N ASP A 135 -17.02 -3.57 10.18
CA ASP A 135 -17.73 -2.35 9.78
C ASP A 135 -16.95 -1.47 8.78
N MET A 136 -15.64 -1.70 8.63
CA MET A 136 -14.79 -0.96 7.69
C MET A 136 -14.51 -1.71 6.39
N ILE A 137 -14.93 -2.98 6.28
CA ILE A 137 -14.59 -3.82 5.12
C ILE A 137 -15.15 -3.24 3.82
N HIS A 138 -16.38 -2.72 3.84
CA HIS A 138 -16.98 -2.08 2.67
C HIS A 138 -16.16 -0.85 2.22
N GLU A 139 -15.81 0.05 3.15
CA GLU A 139 -15.04 1.27 2.85
C GLU A 139 -13.69 0.93 2.19
N VAL A 140 -12.94 -0.01 2.77
CA VAL A 140 -11.62 -0.40 2.25
C VAL A 140 -11.73 -1.18 0.94
N SER A 141 -12.77 -2.00 0.79
CA SER A 141 -13.05 -2.69 -0.48
C SER A 141 -13.32 -1.71 -1.61
N GLN A 142 -14.15 -0.68 -1.36
CA GLN A 142 -14.44 0.36 -2.34
C GLN A 142 -13.19 1.18 -2.67
N GLN A 143 -12.36 1.52 -1.67
CA GLN A 143 -11.08 2.21 -1.90
C GLN A 143 -10.15 1.40 -2.80
N ALA A 144 -10.05 0.08 -2.60
CA ALA A 144 -9.25 -0.78 -3.45
C ALA A 144 -9.75 -0.78 -4.91
N LEU A 145 -11.06 -0.90 -5.12
CA LEU A 145 -11.64 -0.81 -6.47
C LEU A 145 -11.43 0.57 -7.12
N ASP A 146 -11.54 1.65 -6.35
CA ASP A 146 -11.29 3.02 -6.81
C ASP A 146 -9.81 3.23 -7.20
N LEU A 147 -8.90 2.41 -6.65
CA LEU A 147 -7.48 2.34 -7.00
C LEU A 147 -7.16 1.28 -8.07
N ASN A 148 -8.19 0.75 -8.75
CA ASN A 148 -8.08 -0.25 -9.82
C ASN A 148 -7.45 -1.59 -9.39
N TYR A 149 -7.70 -2.04 -8.16
CA TYR A 149 -7.37 -3.42 -7.77
C TYR A 149 -8.20 -4.44 -8.56
N ASP A 150 -7.58 -5.58 -8.91
CA ASP A 150 -8.19 -6.63 -9.73
C ASP A 150 -9.19 -7.50 -8.95
N GLY A 151 -9.11 -7.50 -7.62
CA GLY A 151 -9.99 -8.32 -6.80
C GLY A 151 -9.86 -8.07 -5.30
N LEU A 152 -10.69 -8.79 -4.55
CA LEU A 152 -10.76 -8.73 -3.09
C LEU A 152 -10.65 -10.14 -2.48
N ILE A 153 -10.03 -10.24 -1.31
CA ILE A 153 -10.08 -11.42 -0.44
C ILE A 153 -10.70 -11.01 0.90
N ILE A 154 -11.92 -11.50 1.17
CA ILE A 154 -12.71 -11.13 2.34
C ILE A 154 -13.01 -12.38 3.16
N GLU A 155 -12.79 -12.30 4.47
CA GLU A 155 -13.12 -13.39 5.38
C GLU A 155 -14.60 -13.39 5.74
N THR A 156 -15.23 -14.56 5.62
CA THR A 156 -16.63 -14.77 5.97
C THR A 156 -16.78 -15.99 6.88
N HIS A 157 -17.70 -15.90 7.85
CA HIS A 157 -18.05 -17.02 8.71
C HIS A 157 -19.55 -16.98 9.03
N ILE A 158 -20.18 -18.15 9.17
CA ILE A 158 -21.63 -18.24 9.43
C ILE A 158 -22.01 -17.70 10.81
N ASP A 159 -21.07 -17.73 11.76
CA ASP A 159 -21.21 -17.24 13.13
C ASP A 159 -19.92 -16.55 13.59
N PRO A 160 -19.62 -15.34 13.10
CA PRO A 160 -18.33 -14.70 13.31
C PRO A 160 -17.94 -14.48 14.78
N ASP A 161 -18.90 -14.31 15.69
CA ASP A 161 -18.63 -14.05 17.10
C ASP A 161 -18.07 -15.28 17.84
N ASN A 162 -18.35 -16.48 17.33
CA ASN A 162 -17.84 -17.74 17.87
C ASN A 162 -16.71 -18.37 17.04
N ALA A 163 -16.18 -17.65 16.05
CA ALA A 163 -15.07 -18.13 15.24
C ALA A 163 -13.79 -18.28 16.08
N TRP A 164 -13.02 -19.33 15.82
CA TRP A 164 -11.79 -19.64 16.57
C TRP A 164 -10.62 -18.69 16.25
N SER A 165 -10.67 -18.02 15.11
CA SER A 165 -9.67 -17.05 14.66
C SER A 165 -10.36 -15.86 14.03
N ASP A 166 -9.77 -14.67 14.20
CA ASP A 166 -10.15 -13.45 13.48
C ASP A 166 -11.67 -13.11 13.52
N ALA A 167 -12.34 -13.48 14.62
CA ALA A 167 -13.76 -13.24 14.87
C ALA A 167 -14.17 -11.80 14.52
N ALA A 168 -13.40 -10.81 15.01
CA ALA A 168 -13.70 -9.39 14.85
C ALA A 168 -13.73 -8.87 13.40
N GLN A 169 -13.09 -9.56 12.44
CA GLN A 169 -12.97 -9.12 11.04
C GLN A 169 -13.77 -9.99 10.05
N GLN A 170 -14.35 -11.10 10.49
CA GLN A 170 -15.16 -11.96 9.62
C GLN A 170 -16.58 -11.42 9.48
N VAL A 171 -17.09 -11.28 8.26
CA VAL A 171 -18.49 -10.94 7.99
C VAL A 171 -19.37 -12.19 7.89
N THR A 172 -20.67 -12.03 8.05
CA THR A 172 -21.62 -13.12 7.72
C THR A 172 -21.80 -13.23 6.20
N PRO A 173 -22.24 -14.38 5.67
CA PRO A 173 -22.54 -14.52 4.25
C PRO A 173 -23.56 -13.48 3.71
N ASP A 174 -24.58 -13.13 4.51
CA ASP A 174 -25.55 -12.11 4.14
C ASP A 174 -24.92 -10.71 4.05
N THR A 175 -24.05 -10.36 5.00
CA THR A 175 -23.30 -9.11 4.96
C THR A 175 -22.33 -9.08 3.78
N LEU A 176 -21.66 -10.19 3.46
CA LEU A 176 -20.80 -10.29 2.28
C LEU A 176 -21.58 -10.04 0.99
N LYS A 177 -22.78 -10.63 0.86
CA LYS A 177 -23.69 -10.41 -0.27
C LYS A 177 -24.11 -8.94 -0.38
N GLN A 178 -24.37 -8.29 0.75
CA GLN A 178 -24.69 -6.87 0.78
C GLN A 178 -23.50 -6.02 0.31
N ILE A 179 -22.29 -6.30 0.82
CA ILE A 179 -21.05 -5.64 0.37
C ILE A 179 -20.91 -5.75 -1.14
N PHE A 180 -21.07 -6.94 -1.73
CA PHE A 180 -20.97 -7.12 -3.18
C PHE A 180 -22.01 -6.32 -3.97
N SER A 181 -23.20 -6.15 -3.42
CA SER A 181 -24.28 -5.38 -4.06
C SER A 181 -24.01 -3.87 -4.01
N ASP A 182 -23.33 -3.41 -2.96
CA ASP A 182 -23.07 -1.98 -2.72
C ASP A 182 -21.78 -1.49 -3.41
N LEU A 183 -20.82 -2.40 -3.67
CA LEU A 183 -19.58 -2.08 -4.35
C LEU A 183 -19.81 -1.57 -5.76
N LYS A 184 -19.08 -0.51 -6.13
CA LYS A 184 -19.13 0.10 -7.45
C LYS A 184 -17.81 -0.13 -8.17
N VAL A 185 -17.85 -0.91 -9.25
CA VAL A 185 -16.73 -1.05 -10.18
C VAL A 185 -16.76 0.14 -11.14
N ARG A 186 -15.72 0.97 -11.10
CA ARG A 186 -15.62 2.17 -11.95
C ARG A 186 -14.93 1.83 -13.26
N LYS A 187 -15.28 2.55 -14.33
CA LYS A 187 -14.54 2.50 -15.59
C LYS A 187 -13.19 3.20 -15.40
N VAL A 188 -12.14 2.64 -15.99
CA VAL A 188 -10.79 3.23 -15.94
C VAL A 188 -10.72 4.50 -16.78
N THR A 189 -11.38 4.51 -17.94
CA THR A 189 -11.45 5.65 -18.85
C THR A 189 -12.85 5.79 -19.46
N ASP A 190 -13.16 6.99 -19.94
CA ASP A 190 -14.29 7.23 -20.83
C ASP A 190 -13.74 7.81 -22.15
N ASP A 191 -14.19 7.27 -23.27
CA ASP A 191 -13.73 7.68 -24.61
C ASP A 191 -14.44 8.94 -25.10
N GLU A 192 -15.41 9.47 -24.34
CA GLU A 192 -16.14 10.67 -24.71
C GLU A 192 -15.20 11.89 -24.85
N SER A 193 -15.18 12.46 -26.05
CA SER A 193 -14.26 13.56 -26.40
C SER A 193 -14.45 14.78 -25.50
N GLU A 194 -15.70 15.10 -25.11
CA GLU A 194 -15.99 16.24 -24.24
C GLU A 194 -15.45 16.04 -22.82
N PHE A 195 -15.60 14.83 -22.26
CA PHE A 195 -15.04 14.48 -20.95
C PHE A 195 -13.51 14.62 -20.97
N ASN A 196 -12.85 14.06 -21.98
CA ASN A 196 -11.40 14.09 -22.10
C ASN A 196 -10.87 15.52 -22.25
N GLN A 197 -11.54 16.38 -23.02
CA GLN A 197 -11.16 17.79 -23.14
C GLN A 197 -11.26 18.54 -21.79
N LYS A 198 -12.36 18.34 -21.05
CA LYS A 198 -12.53 18.94 -19.71
C LYS A 198 -11.44 18.45 -18.74
N MET A 199 -11.14 17.16 -18.78
CA MET A 199 -10.10 16.55 -17.94
C MET A 199 -8.71 17.12 -18.26
N THR A 200 -8.35 17.20 -19.54
CA THR A 200 -7.08 17.81 -19.98
C THR A 200 -6.97 19.25 -19.49
N LYS A 201 -8.03 20.06 -19.63
CA LYS A 201 -8.03 21.45 -19.17
C LYS A 201 -7.79 21.57 -17.66
N LEU A 202 -8.36 20.68 -16.85
CA LEU A 202 -8.14 20.68 -15.41
C LEU A 202 -6.74 20.20 -15.04
N ARG A 203 -6.23 19.18 -15.73
CA ARG A 203 -4.85 18.68 -15.53
C ARG A 203 -3.80 19.75 -15.87
N THR A 204 -3.99 20.50 -16.96
CA THR A 204 -3.10 21.62 -17.28
C THR A 204 -3.08 22.69 -16.19
N GLN A 205 -4.21 22.96 -15.52
CA GLN A 205 -4.23 23.89 -14.38
C GLN A 205 -3.43 23.32 -13.18
N ILE A 206 -3.51 22.02 -12.94
CA ILE A 206 -2.68 21.35 -11.92
C ILE A 206 -1.19 21.51 -12.28
N ASP A 207 -0.82 21.22 -13.53
CA ASP A 207 0.56 21.35 -14.01
C ASP A 207 1.12 22.78 -13.80
N GLU A 208 0.30 23.80 -14.03
CA GLU A 208 0.67 25.20 -13.75
C GLU A 208 0.91 25.48 -12.26
N PHE A 209 0.09 24.92 -11.37
CA PHE A 209 0.30 25.04 -9.92
C PHE A 209 1.53 24.27 -9.47
N ASP A 210 1.76 23.08 -9.99
CA ASP A 210 2.93 22.26 -9.68
C ASP A 210 4.23 22.95 -10.07
N GLY A 211 4.26 23.59 -11.25
CA GLY A 211 5.37 24.44 -11.68
C GLY A 211 5.64 25.59 -10.71
N LYS A 212 4.59 26.29 -10.24
CA LYS A 212 4.72 27.39 -9.26
C LYS A 212 5.19 26.89 -7.89
N ILE A 213 4.72 25.73 -7.44
CA ILE A 213 5.17 25.11 -6.19
C ILE A 213 6.68 24.86 -6.26
N LEU A 214 7.17 24.26 -7.35
CA LEU A 214 8.60 24.02 -7.55
C LEU A 214 9.42 25.32 -7.54
N GLU A 215 8.95 26.37 -8.22
CA GLU A 215 9.63 27.66 -8.24
C GLU A 215 9.71 28.30 -6.84
N ILE A 216 8.61 28.28 -6.09
CA ILE A 216 8.55 28.80 -4.72
C ILE A 216 9.50 28.03 -3.81
N LEU A 217 9.51 26.69 -3.89
CA LEU A 217 10.40 25.85 -3.10
C LEU A 217 11.87 26.10 -3.45
N ALA A 218 12.20 26.21 -4.73
CA ALA A 218 13.56 26.53 -5.18
C ALA A 218 14.04 27.89 -4.65
N ASN A 219 13.20 28.92 -4.74
CA ASN A 219 13.52 30.24 -4.20
C ASN A 219 13.65 30.23 -2.67
N ARG A 220 12.82 29.44 -1.98
CA ARG A 220 12.95 29.22 -0.54
C ARG A 220 14.29 28.58 -0.17
N MET A 221 14.80 27.63 -0.97
CA MET A 221 16.10 27.00 -0.70
C MET A 221 17.27 27.96 -0.90
N LYS A 222 17.21 28.88 -1.86
CA LYS A 222 18.23 29.96 -1.99
C LYS A 222 18.33 30.80 -0.71
N VAL A 223 17.20 31.07 -0.04
CA VAL A 223 17.20 31.76 1.26
C VAL A 223 17.79 30.88 2.36
N ALA A 224 17.53 29.56 2.32
CA ALA A 224 18.18 28.62 3.23
C ALA A 224 19.71 28.60 3.06
N ASP A 225 20.22 28.68 1.82
CA ASP A 225 21.65 28.79 1.55
C ASP A 225 22.23 30.07 2.17
N GLN A 226 21.55 31.22 2.02
CA GLN A 226 21.97 32.49 2.64
C GLN A 226 22.00 32.40 4.18
N ILE A 227 21.01 31.72 4.79
CA ILE A 227 21.02 31.44 6.23
C ILE A 227 22.23 30.55 6.60
N GLY A 228 22.54 29.56 5.77
CA GLY A 228 23.72 28.70 5.92
C GLY A 228 25.02 29.48 5.94
N ILE A 229 25.20 30.44 5.03
CA ILE A 229 26.36 31.35 5.00
C ILE A 229 26.48 32.13 6.32
N LEU A 230 25.39 32.78 6.75
CA LEU A 230 25.38 33.56 7.99
C LEU A 230 25.70 32.72 9.22
N LYS A 231 25.23 31.46 9.25
CA LYS A 231 25.53 30.52 10.33
C LYS A 231 26.98 30.05 10.29
N LYS A 232 27.53 29.79 9.10
CA LYS A 232 28.94 29.42 8.89
C LYS A 232 29.85 30.51 9.45
N ASP A 233 29.58 31.77 9.10
CA ASP A 233 30.37 32.94 9.51
C ASP A 233 30.45 33.12 11.04
N LYS A 234 29.43 32.63 11.75
CA LYS A 234 29.31 32.74 13.21
C LYS A 234 29.46 31.41 13.95
N ASN A 235 29.79 30.33 13.24
CA ASN A 235 29.85 28.97 13.77
C ASN A 235 28.58 28.56 14.55
N VAL A 236 27.41 28.87 14.00
CA VAL A 236 26.10 28.57 14.60
C VAL A 236 25.54 27.26 14.05
N ALA A 237 24.92 26.45 14.91
CA ALA A 237 24.29 25.20 14.51
C ALA A 237 23.14 25.39 13.50
N ILE A 238 23.00 24.43 12.58
CA ILE A 238 21.96 24.44 11.53
C ILE A 238 20.58 24.27 12.15
N LEU A 239 20.41 23.27 13.01
CA LEU A 239 19.11 22.88 13.54
C LEU A 239 18.63 23.84 14.64
N GLN A 240 17.42 24.39 14.47
CA GLN A 240 16.78 25.28 15.45
C GLN A 240 15.35 24.80 15.75
N ASN A 241 15.24 23.82 16.64
CA ASN A 241 13.99 23.09 16.95
C ASN A 241 12.81 23.99 17.36
N LYS A 242 13.06 25.06 18.13
CA LYS A 242 12.00 25.96 18.58
C LYS A 242 11.29 26.64 17.39
N ARG A 243 12.08 27.18 16.45
CA ARG A 243 11.55 27.84 15.25
C ARG A 243 10.81 26.86 14.35
N TRP A 244 11.32 25.64 14.22
CA TRP A 244 10.68 24.58 13.46
C TRP A 244 9.29 24.23 14.02
N ASN A 245 9.19 24.00 15.33
CA ASN A 245 7.92 23.66 15.97
C ASN A 245 6.88 24.80 15.86
N GLU A 246 7.31 26.06 15.99
CA GLU A 246 6.44 27.23 15.79
C GLU A 246 5.90 27.31 14.35
N ILE A 247 6.76 27.08 13.34
CA ILE A 247 6.34 27.09 11.94
C ILE A 247 5.38 25.93 11.68
N LEU A 248 5.72 24.71 12.11
CA LEU A 248 4.91 23.53 11.85
C LEU A 248 3.50 23.68 12.45
N GLY A 249 3.40 24.15 13.70
CA GLY A 249 2.11 24.41 14.34
C GLY A 249 1.27 25.44 13.57
N LYS A 250 1.89 26.54 13.12
CA LYS A 250 1.21 27.53 12.29
C LYS A 250 0.73 26.95 10.96
N MET A 251 1.58 26.21 10.26
CA MET A 251 1.25 25.66 8.94
C MET A 251 0.11 24.63 9.02
N ILE A 252 0.05 23.84 10.09
CA ILE A 252 -1.06 22.91 10.33
C ILE A 252 -2.39 23.67 10.43
N LEU A 253 -2.45 24.73 11.26
CA LEU A 253 -3.66 25.56 11.40
C LEU A 253 -4.04 26.24 10.08
N ASP A 254 -3.08 26.89 9.42
CA ASP A 254 -3.29 27.57 8.14
C ASP A 254 -3.72 26.59 7.03
N GLY A 255 -3.29 25.32 7.13
CA GLY A 255 -3.63 24.25 6.19
C GLY A 255 -5.06 23.75 6.40
N GLU A 256 -5.47 23.56 7.66
CA GLU A 256 -6.83 23.18 8.02
C GLU A 256 -7.86 24.20 7.51
N GLU A 257 -7.59 25.51 7.67
CA GLU A 257 -8.43 26.59 7.12
C GLU A 257 -8.57 26.55 5.58
N LYS A 258 -7.61 25.93 4.88
CA LYS A 258 -7.62 25.75 3.42
C LYS A 258 -8.13 24.38 3.00
N GLY A 259 -8.65 23.57 3.92
CA GLY A 259 -9.17 22.24 3.63
C GLY A 259 -8.11 21.16 3.42
N LEU A 260 -6.87 21.39 3.87
CA LEU A 260 -5.80 20.38 3.84
C LEU A 260 -5.78 19.59 5.14
N SER A 261 -5.48 18.29 5.07
CA SER A 261 -5.38 17.45 6.27
C SER A 261 -4.10 17.74 7.06
N ASN A 262 -4.20 17.63 8.39
CA ASN A 262 -3.06 17.85 9.29
C ASN A 262 -1.88 16.91 8.98
N GLU A 263 -2.17 15.67 8.61
CA GLU A 263 -1.16 14.68 8.24
C GLU A 263 -0.38 15.09 6.98
N PHE A 264 -1.10 15.51 5.93
CA PHE A 264 -0.49 15.96 4.68
C PHE A 264 0.42 17.16 4.91
N VAL A 265 -0.08 18.19 5.60
CA VAL A 265 0.69 19.41 5.90
C VAL A 265 1.92 19.08 6.71
N MET A 266 1.79 18.20 7.71
CA MET A 266 2.92 17.79 8.54
C MET A 266 4.00 17.08 7.72
N GLN A 267 3.64 16.12 6.88
CA GLN A 267 4.60 15.40 6.04
C GLN A 267 5.28 16.33 5.03
N LEU A 268 4.50 17.17 4.35
CA LEU A 268 5.00 18.14 3.37
C LEU A 268 6.03 19.09 3.98
N PHE A 269 5.69 19.75 5.10
CA PHE A 269 6.59 20.72 5.71
C PHE A 269 7.81 20.07 6.36
N LYS A 270 7.71 18.83 6.86
CA LYS A 270 8.87 18.07 7.32
C LYS A 270 9.86 17.82 6.18
N ALA A 271 9.38 17.39 5.01
CA ALA A 271 10.22 17.19 3.83
C ALA A 271 10.89 18.50 3.38
N ILE A 272 10.13 19.61 3.31
CA ILE A 272 10.65 20.94 2.99
C ILE A 272 11.71 21.41 4.01
N HIS A 273 11.51 21.11 5.30
CA HIS A 273 12.47 21.45 6.34
C HIS A 273 13.76 20.64 6.20
N GLN A 274 13.65 19.34 5.97
CA GLN A 274 14.81 18.47 5.75
C GLN A 274 15.64 18.92 4.54
N GLU A 275 14.99 19.28 3.43
CA GLU A 275 15.71 19.78 2.25
C GLU A 275 16.46 21.09 2.55
N SER A 276 15.86 21.96 3.37
CA SER A 276 16.51 23.20 3.83
C SER A 276 17.71 22.95 4.75
N ILE A 277 17.72 21.85 5.51
CA ILE A 277 18.88 21.42 6.31
C ILE A 277 19.98 20.92 5.37
N ASN A 278 19.65 20.04 4.41
CA ASN A 278 20.59 19.50 3.44
C ASN A 278 21.33 20.61 2.67
N HIS A 279 20.59 21.65 2.27
CA HIS A 279 21.15 22.85 1.63
C HIS A 279 22.14 23.60 2.53
N GLN A 280 21.77 23.88 3.78
CA GLN A 280 22.65 24.54 4.74
C GLN A 280 23.90 23.71 5.07
N GLU A 281 23.78 22.39 5.17
CA GLU A 281 24.92 21.48 5.40
C GLU A 281 25.92 21.56 4.26
N LYS A 282 25.45 21.55 2.99
CA LYS A 282 26.31 21.73 1.83
C LYS A 282 27.06 23.06 1.87
N VAL A 283 26.41 24.14 2.30
CA VAL A 283 27.04 25.47 2.40
C VAL A 283 28.05 25.56 3.55
N ILE A 284 27.76 24.94 4.70
CA ILE A 284 28.67 24.98 5.86
C ILE A 284 29.91 24.12 5.62
N ASN A 285 29.76 22.96 4.97
CA ASN A 285 30.84 21.99 4.77
C ASN A 285 31.72 22.25 3.52
N ASN A 286 31.26 23.07 2.58
CA ASN A 286 32.05 23.58 1.45
C ASN A 286 32.64 24.95 1.81
#